data_AF-A0A0A9CJM4-F1
#
_entry.id   AF-A0A0A9CJM4-F1
#
_cell.length_a   1.000
_cell.length_b   1.000
_cell.length_c   1.000
_cell.angle_alpha   90.00
_cell.angle_beta   90.00
_cell.angle_gamma   90.00
#
_symmetry.space_group_name_H-M   'P 1'
#
loop_
_entity.id
_entity.type
_entity.pdbx_description
1 polymer ?
#
loop_
_entity_poly.entity_id
_entity_poly.type
_entity_poly.pdbx_seq_one_letter_code
_entity_poly.pdbx_strand_id
1 'polypeptide(L)'
;MLEKLQQRKHRLDKKVKAIKAWRRVSSIIFATTFAAVLICSVVAAAIAAPPVAAALAAAASVPVGSMGKWIDSLLKGYQDALRGQQEVVSSMQIGTFIAIKDLDSIRVLIDRVEVEISSMIDCIEFAERDEEAVKFGVEEIKKKLENFMKSVEDLGEQADRCSRDIRRARTVVLQRIIRNPN
;
A
#
# COMPACT_ATOMS: atom_id res chain seq x y z
N MET A 1 -3.25 4.11 -12.16
CA MET A 1 -3.38 4.33 -10.70
C MET A 1 -2.48 3.40 -9.89
N LEU A 2 -2.53 2.09 -10.14
CA LEU A 2 -1.71 1.09 -9.46
C LEU A 2 -0.20 1.38 -9.51
N GLU A 3 0.32 1.76 -10.68
CA GLU A 3 1.73 2.14 -10.88
C GLU A 3 2.16 3.32 -10.00
N LYS A 4 1.29 4.33 -9.84
CA LYS A 4 1.56 5.47 -8.96
C LYS A 4 1.68 5.02 -7.49
N LEU A 5 0.88 4.04 -7.07
CA LEU A 5 0.97 3.46 -5.72
C LEU A 5 2.24 2.63 -5.56
N GLN A 6 2.62 1.83 -6.56
CA GLN A 6 3.88 1.07 -6.58
C GLN A 6 5.09 2.01 -6.47
N GLN A 7 5.11 3.08 -7.26
CA GLN A 7 6.18 4.08 -7.23
C GLN A 7 6.26 4.78 -5.86
N ARG A 8 5.11 5.16 -5.27
CA ARG A 8 5.05 5.74 -3.93
C ARG A 8 5.55 4.77 -2.87
N LYS A 9 5.15 3.50 -2.92
CA LYS A 9 5.62 2.45 -2.02
C LYS A 9 7.14 2.29 -2.10
N HIS A 10 7.68 2.20 -3.30
CA HIS A 10 9.14 2.09 -3.52
C HIS A 10 9.90 3.30 -2.96
N ARG A 11 9.37 4.52 -3.15
CA ARG A 11 9.96 5.73 -2.58
C ARG A 11 9.96 5.70 -1.05
N LEU A 12 8.86 5.25 -0.42
CA LEU A 12 8.76 5.10 1.02
C LEU A 12 9.73 4.04 1.55
N ASP A 13 9.81 2.89 0.88
CA ASP A 13 10.76 1.81 1.21
C ASP A 13 12.21 2.32 1.21
N LYS A 14 12.59 3.10 0.20
CA LYS A 14 13.92 3.73 0.16
C LYS A 14 14.16 4.66 1.34
N LYS A 15 13.18 5.50 1.69
CA LYS A 15 13.29 6.43 2.83
C LYS A 15 13.42 5.69 4.16
N VAL A 16 12.59 4.68 4.40
CA VAL A 16 12.64 3.86 5.63
C VAL A 16 14.02 3.18 5.76
N LYS A 17 14.56 2.63 4.68
CA LYS A 17 15.93 2.06 4.66
C LYS A 17 16.99 3.11 4.96
N ALA A 18 16.89 4.31 4.36
CA ALA A 18 17.84 5.40 4.58
C ALA A 18 17.84 5.88 6.04
N ILE A 19 16.68 6.02 6.68
CA ILE A 19 16.58 6.44 8.08
C ILE A 19 17.13 5.38 9.03
N LYS A 20 16.88 4.11 8.73
CA LYS A 20 17.46 2.99 9.48
C LYS A 20 18.99 3.03 9.44
N ALA A 21 19.58 3.40 8.29
CA ALA A 21 21.01 3.62 8.17
C ALA A 21 21.46 4.87 8.94
N TRP A 22 20.75 5.99 8.81
CA TRP A 22 21.07 7.24 9.49
C TRP A 22 21.08 7.10 11.01
N ARG A 23 20.14 6.33 11.58
CA ARG A 23 20.09 6.02 13.01
C ARG A 23 21.31 5.23 13.51
N ARG A 24 21.81 4.29 12.70
CA ARG A 24 23.03 3.54 13.03
C ARG A 24 24.23 4.47 13.01
N VAL A 25 24.34 5.29 11.96
CA VAL A 25 25.44 6.25 11.81
C VAL A 25 25.42 7.29 12.94
N SER A 26 24.25 7.84 13.28
CA SER A 26 24.12 8.81 14.37
C SER A 26 24.51 8.20 15.72
N SER A 27 24.12 6.95 15.98
CA SER A 27 24.49 6.24 17.21
C SER A 27 26.01 6.02 17.32
N ILE A 28 26.65 5.60 16.22
CA ILE A 28 28.11 5.41 16.17
C ILE A 28 28.85 6.74 16.39
N ILE A 29 28.47 7.81 15.66
CA ILE A 29 29.10 9.14 15.80
C ILE A 29 28.96 9.65 17.24
N PHE A 30 27.80 9.43 17.87
CA PHE A 30 27.57 9.86 19.23
C PHE A 30 28.46 9.10 20.22
N ALA A 31 28.54 7.78 20.09
CA ALA A 31 29.37 6.93 20.94
C ALA A 31 30.87 7.26 20.79
N THR A 32 31.36 7.47 19.56
CA THR A 32 32.76 7.78 19.30
C THR A 32 33.14 9.18 19.81
N THR A 33 32.30 10.18 19.56
CA THR A 33 32.53 11.55 20.04
C THR A 33 32.51 11.60 21.57
N PHE A 34 31.56 10.92 22.20
CA PHE A 34 31.48 10.85 23.65
C PHE A 34 32.72 10.18 24.27
N ALA A 35 33.17 9.06 23.70
CA ALA A 35 34.39 8.38 24.15
C ALA A 35 35.64 9.28 24.00
N ALA A 36 35.77 9.99 22.87
CA ALA A 36 36.90 10.91 22.64
C ALA A 36 36.91 12.06 23.65
N VAL A 37 35.76 12.69 23.92
CA VAL A 37 35.63 13.76 24.92
C VAL A 37 36.00 13.27 26.32
N LEU A 38 35.58 12.05 26.71
CA LEU A 38 35.95 11.47 28.00
C LEU A 38 37.46 11.26 28.12
N ILE A 39 38.11 10.69 27.10
CA ILE A 39 39.57 10.48 27.09
C ILE A 39 40.30 11.83 27.20
N CYS A 40 39.91 12.83 26.40
CA CYS A 40 40.50 14.17 26.45
C CYS A 40 40.30 14.84 27.83
N SER A 41 39.14 14.66 28.46
CA SER A 41 38.86 15.21 29.78
C SER A 41 39.75 14.62 30.87
N VAL A 42 40.00 13.31 30.84
CA VAL A 42 40.88 12.64 31.82
C VAL A 42 42.33 13.12 31.67
N VAL A 43 42.84 13.20 30.44
CA VAL A 43 44.19 13.69 30.16
C VAL A 43 44.36 15.15 30.60
N ALA A 44 43.39 16.00 30.33
CA ALA A 44 43.43 17.41 30.73
C ALA A 44 43.39 17.57 32.25
N ALA A 45 42.56 16.80 32.96
CA ALA A 45 42.49 16.84 34.43
C ALA A 45 43.80 16.40 35.10
N ALA A 46 44.53 15.44 34.51
CA ALA A 46 45.82 14.98 35.02
C ALA A 46 46.95 16.02 34.86
N ILE A 47 46.82 16.97 33.94
CA ILE A 47 47.86 17.97 33.59
C ILE A 47 47.49 19.37 34.14
N ALA A 48 46.24 19.60 34.53
CA ALA A 48 45.69 20.93 34.81
C ALA A 48 45.90 21.45 36.25
N ALA A 49 46.15 22.76 36.36
CA ALA A 49 46.10 23.52 37.61
C ALA A 49 44.64 23.66 38.13
N PRO A 50 44.42 23.91 39.45
CA PRO A 50 43.10 23.84 40.10
C PRO A 50 41.92 24.56 39.41
N PRO A 51 42.07 25.75 38.77
CA PRO A 51 40.96 26.43 38.10
C PRO A 51 40.49 25.74 36.82
N VAL A 52 41.41 25.08 36.11
CA VAL A 52 41.12 24.41 34.83
C VAL A 52 40.40 23.08 35.07
N ALA A 53 40.70 22.40 36.19
CA ALA A 53 39.95 21.22 36.64
C ALA A 53 38.49 21.54 36.97
N ALA A 54 38.22 22.70 37.59
CA ALA A 54 36.86 23.14 37.89
C ALA A 54 36.02 23.43 36.63
N ALA A 55 36.64 24.05 35.60
CA ALA A 55 35.97 24.30 34.33
C ALA A 55 35.64 23.00 33.55
N LEU A 56 36.56 22.02 33.58
CA LEU A 56 36.35 20.71 32.95
C LEU A 56 35.26 19.89 33.67
N ALA A 57 35.22 19.92 35.00
CA ALA A 57 34.16 19.30 35.78
C ALA A 57 32.78 19.89 35.46
N ALA A 58 32.71 21.22 35.27
CA ALA A 58 31.48 21.89 34.86
C ALA A 58 31.05 21.50 33.43
N ALA A 59 31.98 21.39 32.48
CA ALA A 59 31.65 20.96 31.10
C ALA A 59 31.24 19.48 31.01
N ALA A 60 31.85 18.60 31.81
CA ALA A 60 31.47 17.20 31.92
C ALA A 60 30.09 17.00 32.57
N SER A 61 29.57 18.00 33.30
CA SER A 61 28.21 17.99 33.85
C SER A 61 27.11 18.23 32.82
N VAL A 62 27.46 18.70 31.61
CA VAL A 62 26.50 18.85 30.51
C VAL A 62 25.99 17.46 30.12
N PRO A 63 24.68 17.20 30.14
CA PRO A 63 24.13 15.87 29.97
C PRO A 63 24.15 15.46 28.49
N VAL A 64 25.35 15.16 27.97
CA VAL A 64 25.55 14.66 26.59
C VAL A 64 24.75 13.37 26.38
N GLY A 65 24.58 12.52 27.40
CA GLY A 65 23.73 11.33 27.31
C GLY A 65 22.26 11.58 26.90
N SER A 66 21.73 12.81 27.03
CA SER A 66 20.35 13.15 26.61
C SER A 66 20.23 13.46 25.11
N MET A 67 21.28 14.03 24.50
CA MET A 67 21.27 14.43 23.07
C MET A 67 21.21 13.23 22.13
N GLY A 68 21.96 12.17 22.42
CA GLY A 68 21.90 10.93 21.63
C GLY A 68 20.51 10.27 21.67
N LYS A 69 19.88 10.23 22.85
CA LYS A 69 18.51 9.73 23.02
C LYS A 69 17.47 10.60 22.31
N TRP A 70 17.65 11.91 22.32
CA TRP A 70 16.77 12.84 21.61
C TRP A 70 16.82 12.63 20.09
N ILE A 71 18.02 12.56 19.50
CA ILE A 71 18.19 12.31 18.06
C ILE A 71 17.62 10.93 17.67
N ASP A 72 17.89 9.89 18.46
CA ASP A 72 17.34 8.56 18.22
C ASP A 72 15.81 8.57 18.26
N SER A 73 15.21 9.23 19.25
CA SER A 73 13.76 9.39 19.38
C SER A 73 13.14 10.11 18.18
N LEU A 74 13.76 11.20 17.70
CA LEU A 74 13.31 11.92 16.51
C LEU A 74 13.35 11.04 15.25
N LEU A 75 14.47 10.34 15.03
CA LEU A 75 14.61 9.42 13.89
C LEU A 75 13.67 8.22 14.01
N LYS A 76 13.30 7.83 15.23
CA LYS A 76 12.30 6.81 15.52
C LYS A 76 10.90 7.27 15.14
N GLY A 77 10.46 8.42 15.63
CA GLY A 77 9.17 9.00 15.24
C GLY A 77 9.03 9.16 13.73
N TYR A 78 10.07 9.68 13.06
CA TYR A 78 10.05 9.84 11.60
C TYR A 78 10.00 8.51 10.85
N GLN A 79 10.72 7.48 11.31
CA GLN A 79 10.66 6.15 10.71
C GLN A 79 9.28 5.51 10.88
N ASP A 80 8.68 5.66 12.05
CA ASP A 80 7.38 5.07 12.38
C ASP A 80 6.26 5.75 11.56
N ALA A 81 6.31 7.07 11.40
CA ALA A 81 5.41 7.80 10.50
C ALA A 81 5.52 7.32 9.04
N LEU A 82 6.73 7.12 8.52
CA LEU A 82 6.93 6.61 7.17
C LEU A 82 6.48 5.16 6.99
N ARG A 83 6.63 4.31 8.02
CA ARG A 83 6.06 2.96 8.02
C ARG A 83 4.53 3.02 8.00
N GLY A 84 3.93 3.91 8.77
CA GLY A 84 2.48 4.12 8.73
C GLY A 84 1.99 4.51 7.33
N GLN A 85 2.66 5.47 6.69
CA GLN A 85 2.36 5.83 5.29
C GLN A 85 2.56 4.66 4.33
N GLN A 86 3.61 3.86 4.52
CA GLN A 86 3.87 2.68 3.72
C GLN A 86 2.75 1.63 3.84
N GLU A 87 2.26 1.38 5.05
CA GLU A 87 1.13 0.46 5.28
C GLU A 87 -0.14 0.94 4.57
N VAL A 88 -0.45 2.24 4.66
CA VAL A 88 -1.60 2.83 3.97
C VAL A 88 -1.46 2.65 2.46
N VAL A 89 -0.33 3.04 1.87
CA VAL A 89 -0.09 2.90 0.42
C VAL A 89 -0.13 1.42 -0.01
N SER A 90 0.41 0.51 0.80
CA SER A 90 0.39 -0.93 0.48
C SER A 90 -1.04 -1.48 0.51
N SER A 91 -1.87 -1.07 1.46
CA SER A 91 -3.29 -1.47 1.51
C SER A 91 -4.09 -0.93 0.32
N MET A 92 -3.85 0.33 -0.07
CA MET A 92 -4.44 0.92 -1.27
C MET A 92 -4.03 0.15 -2.53
N GLN A 93 -2.77 -0.26 -2.62
CA GLN A 93 -2.25 -1.02 -3.76
C GLN A 93 -2.93 -2.38 -3.88
N ILE A 94 -3.08 -3.11 -2.77
CA ILE A 94 -3.76 -4.42 -2.74
C ILE A 94 -5.22 -4.25 -3.17
N GLY A 95 -5.94 -3.29 -2.59
CA GLY A 95 -7.33 -3.03 -2.95
C GLY A 95 -7.51 -2.64 -4.43
N THR A 96 -6.60 -1.81 -4.97
CA THR A 96 -6.61 -1.42 -6.38
C THR A 96 -6.36 -2.62 -7.29
N PHE A 97 -5.43 -3.51 -6.91
CA PHE A 97 -5.13 -4.71 -7.70
C PHE A 97 -6.32 -5.68 -7.76
N ILE A 98 -6.99 -5.90 -6.62
CA ILE A 98 -8.21 -6.73 -6.55
C ILE A 98 -9.29 -6.15 -7.47
N ALA A 99 -9.57 -4.85 -7.37
CA ALA A 99 -10.58 -4.20 -8.20
C ALA A 99 -10.28 -4.30 -9.70
N ILE A 100 -9.01 -4.20 -10.12
CA ILE A 100 -8.62 -4.40 -11.53
C ILE A 100 -8.93 -5.84 -11.96
N LYS A 101 -8.53 -6.83 -11.15
CA LYS A 101 -8.80 -8.26 -11.41
C LYS A 101 -10.30 -8.54 -11.53
N ASP A 102 -11.11 -7.97 -10.66
CA ASP A 102 -12.56 -8.13 -10.70
C ASP A 102 -13.18 -7.49 -11.94
N LEU A 103 -12.69 -6.31 -12.34
CA LEU A 103 -13.13 -5.63 -13.57
C LEU A 103 -12.73 -6.41 -14.84
N ASP A 104 -11.55 -7.02 -14.87
CA ASP A 104 -11.16 -7.91 -15.97
C ASP A 104 -12.10 -9.12 -16.08
N SER A 105 -12.50 -9.71 -14.94
CA SER A 105 -13.50 -10.78 -14.92
C SER A 105 -14.89 -10.30 -15.38
N ILE A 106 -15.32 -9.11 -14.96
CA ILE A 106 -16.57 -8.49 -15.43
C ILE A 106 -16.54 -8.30 -16.95
N ARG A 107 -15.41 -7.84 -17.51
CA ARG A 107 -15.25 -7.67 -18.95
C ARG A 107 -15.46 -8.98 -19.71
N VAL A 108 -14.83 -10.07 -19.26
CA VAL A 108 -15.00 -11.39 -19.89
C VAL A 108 -16.46 -11.87 -19.83
N LEU A 109 -17.18 -11.57 -18.74
CA LEU A 109 -18.60 -11.91 -18.61
C LEU A 109 -19.49 -11.05 -19.52
N ILE A 110 -19.15 -9.76 -19.71
CA ILE A 110 -19.81 -8.90 -20.70
C ILE A 110 -19.62 -9.46 -22.11
N ASP A 111 -18.39 -9.83 -22.48
CA ASP A 111 -18.10 -10.42 -23.81
C ASP A 111 -18.94 -11.69 -24.03
N ARG A 112 -19.13 -12.52 -23.00
CA ARG A 112 -20.00 -13.70 -23.06
C ARG A 112 -21.48 -13.33 -23.27
N VAL A 113 -21.99 -12.33 -22.55
CA VAL A 113 -23.36 -11.84 -22.73
C VAL A 113 -23.58 -11.31 -24.15
N GLU A 114 -22.60 -10.59 -24.71
CA GLU A 114 -22.64 -10.09 -26.09
C GLU A 114 -22.70 -11.22 -27.12
N VAL A 115 -21.95 -12.30 -26.91
CA VAL A 115 -22.02 -13.51 -27.75
C VAL A 115 -23.40 -14.17 -27.69
N GLU A 116 -23.99 -14.31 -26.50
CA GLU A 116 -25.34 -14.88 -26.37
C GLU A 116 -26.38 -14.01 -27.11
N ILE A 117 -26.32 -12.68 -26.96
CA ILE A 117 -27.19 -11.73 -27.67
C ILE A 117 -27.04 -11.88 -29.19
N SER A 118 -25.80 -11.86 -29.69
CA SER A 118 -25.51 -11.96 -31.13
C SER A 118 -26.07 -13.26 -31.69
N SER A 119 -25.91 -14.36 -30.96
CA SER A 119 -26.39 -15.66 -31.38
C SER A 119 -27.92 -15.79 -31.39
N MET A 120 -28.63 -14.99 -30.57
CA MET A 120 -30.09 -14.89 -30.63
C MET A 120 -30.54 -14.05 -31.84
N ILE A 121 -29.82 -12.98 -32.18
CA ILE A 121 -30.07 -12.18 -33.39
C ILE A 121 -29.96 -13.07 -34.64
N ASP A 122 -28.93 -13.92 -34.73
CA ASP A 122 -28.78 -14.87 -35.85
C ASP A 122 -30.00 -15.81 -35.98
N CYS A 123 -30.60 -16.22 -34.86
CA CYS A 123 -31.81 -17.04 -34.87
C CYS A 123 -33.06 -16.26 -35.31
N ILE A 124 -33.14 -14.97 -34.98
CA ILE A 124 -34.22 -14.09 -35.45
C ILE A 124 -34.10 -13.91 -36.96
N GLU A 125 -32.91 -13.59 -37.48
CA GLU A 125 -32.67 -13.45 -38.92
C GLU A 125 -32.95 -14.74 -39.69
N PHE A 126 -32.68 -15.91 -39.08
CA PHE A 126 -33.07 -17.20 -39.65
C PHE A 126 -34.59 -17.38 -39.69
N ALA A 127 -35.29 -17.03 -38.60
CA ALA A 127 -36.74 -17.15 -38.49
C ALA A 127 -37.50 -16.26 -39.49
N GLU A 128 -36.92 -15.12 -39.89
CA GLU A 128 -37.54 -14.19 -40.84
C GLU A 128 -37.53 -14.66 -42.31
N ARG A 129 -36.83 -15.75 -42.65
CA ARG A 129 -36.69 -16.20 -44.05
C ARG A 129 -38.00 -16.72 -44.65
N ASP A 130 -38.71 -17.58 -43.94
CA ASP A 130 -40.00 -18.13 -44.35
C ASP A 130 -40.78 -18.71 -43.16
N GLU A 131 -42.06 -19.02 -43.37
CA GLU A 131 -43.00 -19.46 -42.33
C GLU A 131 -42.62 -20.82 -41.70
N GLU A 132 -41.90 -21.67 -42.43
CA GLU A 132 -41.45 -22.98 -41.97
C GLU A 132 -40.23 -22.86 -41.04
N ALA A 133 -39.36 -21.88 -41.28
CA ALA A 133 -38.18 -21.57 -40.46
C ALA A 133 -38.53 -20.95 -39.10
N VAL A 134 -39.67 -20.25 -38.99
CA VAL A 134 -40.11 -19.57 -37.75
C VAL A 134 -40.13 -20.52 -36.56
N LYS A 135 -40.71 -21.73 -36.74
CA LYS A 135 -40.84 -22.69 -35.64
C LYS A 135 -39.48 -23.12 -35.08
N PHE A 136 -38.49 -23.33 -35.97
CA PHE A 136 -37.15 -23.72 -35.56
C PHE A 136 -36.40 -22.54 -34.91
N GLY A 137 -36.49 -21.34 -35.50
CA GLY A 137 -35.85 -20.14 -34.96
C GLY A 137 -36.35 -19.79 -33.55
N VAL A 138 -37.66 -19.86 -33.31
CA VAL A 138 -38.25 -19.61 -31.98
C VAL A 138 -37.78 -20.62 -30.94
N GLU A 139 -37.72 -21.91 -31.29
CA GLU A 139 -37.24 -22.94 -30.37
C GLU A 139 -35.75 -22.73 -30.02
N GLU A 140 -34.93 -22.32 -30.98
CA GLU A 140 -33.50 -22.06 -30.75
C GLU A 140 -33.28 -20.78 -29.93
N ILE A 141 -34.07 -19.72 -30.17
CA ILE A 141 -34.09 -18.51 -29.33
C ILE A 141 -34.42 -18.88 -27.88
N LYS A 142 -35.41 -19.75 -27.65
CA LYS A 142 -35.79 -20.17 -26.31
C LYS A 142 -34.65 -20.88 -25.57
N LYS A 143 -33.90 -21.76 -26.25
CA LYS A 143 -32.71 -22.40 -25.66
C LYS A 143 -31.60 -21.40 -25.36
N LYS A 144 -31.33 -20.47 -26.28
CA LYS A 144 -30.30 -19.44 -26.10
C LYS A 144 -30.65 -18.45 -24.98
N LEU A 145 -31.93 -18.16 -24.79
CA LEU A 145 -32.41 -17.31 -23.70
C LEU A 145 -32.02 -17.87 -22.33
N GLU A 146 -32.05 -19.20 -22.13
CA GLU A 146 -31.61 -19.82 -20.87
C GLU A 146 -30.11 -19.56 -20.62
N ASN A 147 -29.26 -19.68 -21.64
CA ASN A 147 -27.83 -19.39 -21.54
C ASN A 147 -27.55 -17.90 -21.32
N PHE A 148 -28.31 -17.02 -21.97
CA PHE A 148 -28.26 -15.59 -21.76
C PHE A 148 -28.60 -15.22 -20.31
N MET A 149 -29.70 -15.75 -19.77
CA MET A 149 -30.11 -15.50 -18.38
C MET A 149 -29.03 -15.92 -17.40
N LYS A 150 -28.42 -17.11 -17.60
CA LYS A 150 -27.32 -17.57 -16.77
C LYS A 150 -26.08 -16.66 -16.87
N SER A 151 -25.75 -16.19 -18.07
CA SER A 151 -24.59 -15.29 -18.27
C SER A 151 -24.81 -13.93 -17.60
N VAL A 152 -26.05 -13.42 -17.60
CA VAL A 152 -26.44 -12.20 -16.88
C VAL A 152 -26.38 -12.39 -15.37
N GLU A 153 -26.82 -13.55 -14.85
CA GLU A 153 -26.71 -13.88 -13.43
C GLU A 153 -25.25 -13.96 -12.97
N ASP A 154 -24.40 -14.69 -13.72
CA ASP A 154 -22.96 -14.78 -13.47
C ASP A 154 -22.31 -13.36 -13.45
N LEU A 155 -22.68 -12.49 -14.40
CA LEU A 155 -22.22 -11.11 -14.48
C LEU A 155 -22.67 -10.28 -13.26
N GLY A 156 -23.93 -10.45 -12.84
CA GLY A 156 -24.48 -9.80 -11.65
C GLY A 156 -23.73 -10.20 -10.38
N GLU A 157 -23.49 -11.49 -10.17
CA GLU A 157 -22.75 -11.99 -9.01
C GLU A 157 -21.32 -11.41 -8.97
N GLN A 158 -20.63 -11.40 -10.11
CA GLN A 158 -19.28 -10.86 -10.19
C GLN A 158 -19.25 -9.34 -9.97
N ALA A 159 -20.24 -8.60 -10.46
CA ALA A 159 -20.38 -7.16 -10.21
C ALA A 159 -20.63 -6.84 -8.72
N ASP A 160 -21.50 -7.61 -8.07
CA ASP A 160 -21.76 -7.48 -6.64
C ASP A 160 -20.54 -7.82 -5.79
N ARG A 161 -19.79 -8.86 -6.17
CA ARG A 161 -18.52 -9.21 -5.54
C ARG A 161 -17.51 -8.08 -5.65
N CYS A 162 -17.31 -7.53 -6.84
CA CYS A 162 -16.43 -6.39 -7.10
C CYS A 162 -16.80 -5.19 -6.19
N SER A 163 -18.08 -4.84 -6.12
CA SER A 163 -18.59 -3.76 -5.27
C SER A 163 -18.29 -4.00 -3.78
N ARG A 164 -18.49 -5.23 -3.31
CA ARG A 164 -18.17 -5.64 -1.93
C ARG A 164 -16.67 -5.55 -1.64
N ASP A 165 -15.83 -6.03 -2.54
CA ASP A 165 -14.38 -6.05 -2.36
C ASP A 165 -13.80 -4.63 -2.39
N ILE A 166 -14.34 -3.73 -3.23
CA ILE A 166 -14.02 -2.29 -3.19
C ILE A 166 -14.40 -1.67 -1.84
N ARG A 167 -15.60 -1.95 -1.31
CA ARG A 167 -16.04 -1.45 0.00
C ARG A 167 -15.14 -1.96 1.13
N ARG A 168 -14.80 -3.25 1.12
CA ARG A 168 -13.88 -3.86 2.09
C ARG A 168 -12.48 -3.24 2.01
N ALA A 169 -11.94 -3.10 0.81
CA ALA A 169 -10.64 -2.47 0.59
C ALA A 169 -10.61 -1.03 1.13
N ARG A 170 -11.67 -0.25 0.87
CA ARG A 170 -11.82 1.11 1.42
C ARG A 170 -11.82 1.11 2.94
N THR A 171 -12.57 0.20 3.58
CA THR A 171 -12.57 0.07 5.04
C THR A 171 -11.18 -0.24 5.60
N VAL A 172 -10.46 -1.18 4.99
CA VAL A 172 -9.10 -1.53 5.42
C VAL A 172 -8.15 -0.33 5.28
N VAL A 173 -8.23 0.42 4.18
CA VAL A 173 -7.44 1.65 3.98
C VAL A 173 -7.75 2.69 5.06
N LEU A 174 -9.03 2.93 5.34
CA LEU A 174 -9.46 3.86 6.39
C LEU A 174 -8.95 3.44 7.76
N GLN A 175 -9.05 2.16 8.12
CA GLN A 175 -8.50 1.63 9.36
C GLN A 175 -6.97 1.84 9.46
N ARG A 176 -6.24 1.67 8.35
CA ARG A 176 -4.79 1.91 8.32
C ARG A 176 -4.44 3.40 8.46
N ILE A 177 -5.27 4.30 7.94
CA ILE A 177 -5.10 5.75 8.12
C ILE A 177 -5.35 6.12 9.59
N ILE A 178 -6.44 5.63 10.19
CA ILE A 178 -6.79 5.93 11.60
C ILE A 178 -5.74 5.39 12.57
N ARG A 179 -5.20 4.19 12.31
CA ARG A 179 -4.16 3.57 13.14
C ARG A 179 -2.81 4.28 13.04
N ASN A 180 -2.55 4.99 11.94
CA ASN A 180 -1.31 5.72 11.71
C ASN A 180 -1.62 7.22 11.54
N PRO A 181 -2.10 7.91 12.59
CA PRO A 181 -2.33 9.34 12.54
C PRO A 181 -0.99 10.04 12.28
N ASN A 182 -0.99 10.99 11.34
CA ASN A 182 0.20 11.77 10.99
C ASN A 182 0.72 12.56 12.17
#